data_AF-M4Z1U5-F1
#
_entry.id   AF-M4Z1U5-F1
#
_cell.length_a   1.000
_cell.length_b   1.000
_cell.length_c   1.000
_cell.angle_alpha   90.00
_cell.angle_beta   90.00
_cell.angle_gamma   90.00
#
_symmetry.space_group_name_H-M   'P 1'
#
loop_
_entity.id
_entity.type
_entity.pdbx_description
1 polymer ?
#
loop_
_entity_poly.entity_id
_entity_poly.type
_entity_poly.pdbx_seq_one_letter_code
_entity_poly.pdbx_strand_id
1 'polypeptide(L)'
;MSLDETLRILATVEPGGLTLDEQVIENNPDAVLVALGRSFEALSAELATLQQQDAQSAAAACDAKSQVAAVVAPCVERLEAVLSSLDPIERAIMAIPARTVVGLGVKARHAAHVLSNYWTDVPERLDWDARTVRHLIESACSVAGVELS
;
A
#
# COMPACT_ATOMS: atom_id res chain seq x y z
N MET A 1 1.89 14.62 13.73
CA MET A 1 1.52 13.25 14.14
C MET A 1 2.53 12.79 15.17
N SER A 2 2.07 12.27 16.31
CA SER A 2 2.97 11.80 17.37
C SER A 2 3.48 10.38 17.06
N LEU A 3 4.64 10.00 17.59
CA LEU A 3 5.17 8.64 17.47
C LEU A 3 4.21 7.61 18.11
N ASP A 4 3.58 7.98 19.23
CA ASP A 4 2.57 7.16 19.93
C ASP A 4 1.31 6.91 19.07
N GLU A 5 0.91 7.92 18.29
CA GLU A 5 -0.23 7.82 17.36
C GLU A 5 0.09 6.87 16.19
N THR A 6 1.34 6.89 15.70
CA THR A 6 1.80 6.03 14.60
C THR A 6 1.93 4.57 15.04
N LEU A 7 2.44 4.34 16.26
CA LEU A 7 2.55 3.00 16.82
C LEU A 7 1.15 2.39 17.07
N ARG A 8 0.15 3.19 17.42
CA ARG A 8 -1.24 2.73 17.50
C ARG A 8 -1.79 2.30 16.14
N ILE A 9 -1.51 3.05 15.07
CA ILE A 9 -1.93 2.69 13.70
C ILE A 9 -1.30 1.34 13.30
N LEU A 10 -0.01 1.14 13.57
CA LEU A 10 0.65 -0.14 13.30
C LEU A 10 0.06 -1.30 14.12
N ALA A 11 -0.24 -1.07 15.40
CA ALA A 11 -0.81 -2.09 16.28
C ALA A 11 -2.24 -2.52 15.89
N THR A 12 -2.99 -1.65 15.19
CA THR A 12 -4.33 -2.00 14.70
C THR A 12 -4.35 -2.88 13.45
N VAL A 13 -3.23 -2.96 12.72
CA VAL A 13 -3.16 -3.63 11.41
C VAL A 13 -2.62 -5.05 11.51
N GLU A 14 -1.90 -5.40 12.57
CA GLU A 14 -1.35 -6.74 12.81
C GLU A 14 -1.75 -7.27 14.20
N PRO A 15 -2.55 -8.36 14.31
CA PRO A 15 -2.77 -9.05 15.57
C PRO A 15 -1.54 -9.91 15.90
N GLY A 16 -0.41 -9.25 16.15
CA GLY A 16 0.92 -9.87 16.26
C GLY A 16 2.05 -8.85 16.38
N GLY A 17 1.76 -7.72 17.04
CA GLY A 17 2.66 -6.58 17.34
C GLY A 17 4.13 -6.74 17.00
N LEU A 18 4.55 -6.11 15.89
CA LEU A 18 5.91 -5.62 15.77
C LEU A 18 6.06 -4.43 16.74
N THR A 19 6.32 -4.74 18.01
CA THR A 19 6.83 -3.74 18.95
C THR A 19 8.20 -3.33 18.44
N LEU A 20 8.28 -2.20 17.75
CA LEU A 20 9.55 -1.57 17.42
C LEU A 20 10.20 -1.16 18.75
N ASP A 21 11.18 -1.94 19.21
CA ASP A 21 11.98 -1.58 20.39
C ASP A 21 12.59 -0.18 20.20
N GLU A 22 12.59 0.66 21.23
CA GLU A 22 13.15 2.03 21.18
C GLU A 22 14.59 2.06 20.62
N GLN A 23 15.36 1.00 20.90
CA GLN A 23 16.73 0.82 20.39
C GLN A 23 16.81 0.66 18.86
N VAL A 24 15.77 0.10 18.22
CA VAL A 24 15.69 -0.05 16.76
C VAL A 24 15.36 1.30 16.11
N ILE A 25 14.57 2.14 16.78
CA ILE A 25 14.20 3.48 16.29
C ILE A 25 15.41 4.43 16.35
N GLU A 26 16.24 4.35 17.40
CA GLU A 26 17.48 5.14 17.49
C GLU A 26 18.50 4.78 16.41
N ASN A 27 18.62 3.50 16.06
CA ASN A 27 19.61 3.03 15.08
C ASN A 27 19.10 3.02 13.63
N ASN A 28 17.79 3.14 13.42
CA ASN A 28 17.18 3.21 12.10
C ASN A 28 16.10 4.30 12.10
N PRO A 29 16.45 5.52 11.66
CA PRO A 29 15.56 6.68 11.77
C PRO A 29 14.29 6.57 10.93
N ASP A 30 14.24 5.63 9.97
CA ASP A 30 13.07 5.35 9.14
C ASP A 30 12.40 4.01 9.48
N ALA A 31 12.74 3.34 10.59
CA ALA A 31 12.18 2.04 10.96
C ALA A 31 10.64 2.03 10.99
N VAL A 32 10.04 3.08 11.53
CA VAL A 32 8.58 3.27 11.57
C VAL A 32 8.00 3.40 10.17
N LEU A 33 8.65 4.18 9.30
CA LEU A 33 8.23 4.37 7.91
C LEU A 33 8.33 3.06 7.12
N VAL A 34 9.37 2.26 7.34
CA VAL A 34 9.53 0.93 6.76
C VAL A 34 8.44 -0.03 7.24
N ALA A 35 8.10 -0.02 8.53
CA ALA A 35 7.02 -0.86 9.07
C ALA A 35 5.67 -0.51 8.43
N LEU A 36 5.36 0.80 8.33
CA LEU A 36 4.15 1.26 7.65
C LEU A 36 4.11 0.85 6.17
N GLY A 37 5.24 0.96 5.46
CA GLY A 37 5.36 0.52 4.07
C GLY A 37 5.04 -0.97 3.89
N ARG A 38 5.50 -1.82 4.80
CA ARG A 38 5.19 -3.26 4.78
C ARG A 38 3.71 -3.53 5.06
N SER A 39 3.12 -2.85 6.05
CA SER A 39 1.69 -2.98 6.35
C SER A 39 0.83 -2.52 5.17
N PHE A 40 1.22 -1.43 4.51
CA PHE A 40 0.58 -0.96 3.28
C PHE A 40 0.64 -2.02 2.17
N GLU A 41 1.82 -2.56 1.88
CA GLU A 41 1.99 -3.61 0.86
C GLU A 41 1.17 -4.86 1.15
N ALA A 42 1.11 -5.29 2.40
CA ALA A 42 0.31 -6.45 2.82
C ALA A 42 -1.19 -6.21 2.56
N LEU A 43 -1.70 -5.03 2.95
CA LEU A 43 -3.11 -4.66 2.73
C LEU A 43 -3.43 -4.45 1.24
N SER A 44 -2.52 -3.84 0.47
CA SER A 44 -2.69 -3.69 -0.99
C SER A 44 -2.71 -5.03 -1.71
N ALA A 45 -1.85 -5.98 -1.30
CA ALA A 45 -1.84 -7.33 -1.83
C ALA A 45 -3.14 -8.08 -1.46
N GLU A 46 -3.62 -7.94 -0.21
CA GLU A 46 -4.91 -8.49 0.19
C GLU A 46 -6.05 -7.92 -0.66
N LEU A 47 -6.09 -6.60 -0.86
CA LEU A 47 -7.10 -5.93 -1.68
C LEU A 47 -7.11 -6.46 -3.13
N ALA A 48 -5.93 -6.64 -3.74
CA ALA A 48 -5.81 -7.20 -5.08
C ALA A 48 -6.35 -8.64 -5.16
N THR A 49 -6.09 -9.47 -4.14
CA THR A 49 -6.62 -10.83 -4.10
C THR A 49 -8.14 -10.87 -4.00
N LEU A 50 -8.73 -10.00 -3.17
CA LEU A 50 -10.18 -9.88 -3.02
C LEU A 50 -10.84 -9.43 -4.33
N GLN A 51 -10.24 -8.47 -5.03
CA GLN A 51 -10.72 -7.98 -6.34
C GLN A 51 -10.65 -9.06 -7.42
N GLN A 52 -9.58 -9.85 -7.45
CA GLN A 52 -9.43 -10.94 -8.42
C GLN A 52 -10.44 -12.06 -8.18
N GLN A 53 -10.75 -12.37 -6.91
CA GLN A 53 -11.78 -13.35 -6.54
C GLN A 53 -13.19 -12.90 -6.96
N ASP A 54 -13.51 -11.61 -6.83
CA ASP A 54 -14.79 -11.06 -7.28
C ASP A 54 -14.92 -11.13 -8.81
N ALA A 55 -13.89 -10.75 -9.56
CA ALA A 55 -13.87 -10.84 -11.02
C ALA A 55 -14.01 -12.29 -11.53
N GLN A 56 -13.36 -13.26 -10.86
CA GLN A 56 -13.48 -14.69 -11.18
C GLN A 56 -14.87 -15.25 -10.83
N SER A 57 -15.46 -14.80 -9.72
CA SER A 57 -16.81 -15.21 -9.30
C SER A 57 -17.88 -14.65 -10.24
N ALA A 58 -17.73 -13.41 -10.69
CA ALA A 58 -18.60 -12.80 -11.70
C ALA A 58 -18.50 -13.53 -13.06
N ALA A 59 -17.29 -13.92 -13.48
CA ALA A 59 -17.09 -14.69 -14.71
C ALA A 59 -17.66 -16.12 -14.63
N ALA A 60 -17.55 -16.79 -13.48
CA ALA A 60 -18.10 -18.14 -13.26
C ALA A 60 -19.64 -18.15 -13.11
N ALA A 61 -20.23 -17.07 -12.58
CA ALA A 61 -21.68 -16.93 -12.45
C ALA A 61 -22.42 -16.82 -13.80
N CYS A 62 -21.71 -16.56 -14.91
CA CYS A 62 -22.28 -16.61 -16.25
C CYS A 62 -22.63 -18.04 -16.72
N ASP A 63 -22.16 -19.09 -16.04
CA ASP A 63 -22.41 -20.49 -16.40
C ASP A 63 -23.36 -21.26 -15.46
N ALA A 64 -23.72 -20.72 -14.30
CA ALA A 64 -24.62 -21.42 -13.38
C ALA A 64 -25.58 -20.48 -12.65
N LYS A 65 -26.86 -20.61 -13.01
CA LYS A 65 -27.98 -19.96 -12.32
C LYS A 65 -27.98 -20.43 -10.85
N SER A 66 -27.97 -19.45 -9.94
CA SER A 66 -28.37 -19.56 -8.53
C SER A 66 -27.30 -20.01 -7.52
N GLN A 67 -26.49 -19.06 -7.02
CA GLN A 67 -25.95 -19.02 -5.65
C GLN A 67 -25.27 -17.66 -5.31
N VAL A 68 -25.93 -16.52 -5.59
CA VAL A 68 -25.29 -15.18 -5.53
C VAL A 68 -25.48 -14.45 -4.18
N ALA A 69 -26.44 -14.84 -3.34
CA ALA A 69 -26.83 -13.99 -2.22
C ALA A 69 -25.98 -14.10 -0.93
N ALA A 70 -25.27 -15.20 -0.68
CA ALA A 70 -24.59 -15.44 0.60
C ALA A 70 -23.07 -15.19 0.60
N VAL A 71 -22.42 -15.20 -0.58
CA VAL A 71 -20.96 -15.03 -0.70
C VAL A 71 -20.56 -13.57 -0.98
N VAL A 72 -21.48 -12.76 -1.49
CA VAL A 72 -21.22 -11.35 -1.85
C VAL A 72 -21.10 -10.44 -0.62
N ALA A 73 -21.93 -10.64 0.41
CA ALA A 73 -21.90 -9.78 1.61
C ALA A 73 -20.59 -9.87 2.44
N PRO A 74 -20.02 -11.07 2.70
CA PRO A 74 -18.76 -11.19 3.43
C PRO A 74 -17.55 -10.60 2.69
N CYS A 75 -17.57 -10.62 1.34
CA CYS A 75 -16.48 -10.12 0.53
C CYS A 75 -16.44 -8.58 0.53
N VAL A 76 -17.61 -7.94 0.47
CA VAL A 76 -17.74 -6.47 0.56
C VAL A 76 -17.32 -5.95 1.93
N GLU A 77 -17.76 -6.59 3.02
CA GLU A 77 -17.36 -6.19 4.39
C GLU A 77 -15.83 -6.29 4.59
N ARG A 78 -15.19 -7.34 4.05
CA ARG A 78 -13.73 -7.48 4.13
C ARG A 78 -13.01 -6.44 3.27
N LEU A 79 -13.50 -6.15 2.07
CA LEU A 79 -12.96 -5.12 1.20
C LEU A 79 -13.05 -3.73 1.85
N GLU A 80 -14.19 -3.39 2.42
CA GLU A 80 -14.38 -2.12 3.15
C GLU A 80 -13.47 -2.02 4.38
N ALA A 81 -13.26 -3.12 5.11
CA ALA A 81 -12.34 -3.15 6.25
C ALA A 81 -10.88 -2.92 5.83
N VAL A 82 -10.44 -3.54 4.73
CA VAL A 82 -9.09 -3.32 4.17
C VAL A 82 -8.92 -1.87 3.70
N LEU A 83 -9.89 -1.32 2.96
CA LEU A 83 -9.88 0.07 2.52
C LEU A 83 -9.85 1.05 3.70
N SER A 84 -10.64 0.79 4.74
CA SER A 84 -10.67 1.61 5.96
C SER A 84 -9.35 1.58 6.74
N SER A 85 -8.57 0.50 6.60
CA SER A 85 -7.27 0.34 7.24
C SER A 85 -6.14 1.01 6.45
N LEU A 86 -6.29 1.17 5.13
CA LEU A 86 -5.28 1.79 4.27
C LEU A 86 -5.16 3.30 4.52
N ASP A 87 -6.26 4.05 4.56
CA ASP A 87 -6.23 5.53 4.72
C ASP A 87 -5.36 6.03 5.89
N PRO A 88 -5.46 5.51 7.13
CA PRO A 88 -4.60 5.97 8.22
C PRO A 88 -3.11 5.61 8.00
N ILE A 89 -2.80 4.49 7.35
CA ILE A 89 -1.43 4.11 7.01
C ILE A 89 -0.86 5.06 5.95
N GLU A 90 -1.60 5.33 4.89
CA GLU A 90 -1.16 6.23 3.80
C GLU A 90 -0.87 7.63 4.34
N ARG A 91 -1.76 8.16 5.20
CA ARG A 91 -1.54 9.45 5.87
C ARG A 91 -0.30 9.44 6.75
N ALA A 92 -0.04 8.34 7.47
CA ALA A 92 1.16 8.20 8.30
C ALA A 92 2.44 8.14 7.45
N ILE A 93 2.43 7.35 6.36
CA ILE A 93 3.53 7.29 5.39
C ILE A 93 3.82 8.68 4.84
N MET A 94 2.80 9.47 4.51
CA MET A 94 2.98 10.82 3.98
C MET A 94 3.49 11.81 5.02
N ALA A 95 2.99 11.75 6.26
CA ALA A 95 3.32 12.69 7.32
C ALA A 95 4.75 12.52 7.89
N ILE A 96 5.28 11.30 7.92
CA ILE A 96 6.60 11.03 8.48
C ILE A 96 7.67 11.40 7.45
N PRO A 97 8.63 12.30 7.75
CA PRO A 97 9.70 12.61 6.81
C PRO A 97 10.64 11.41 6.65
N ALA A 98 11.05 11.11 5.43
CA ALA A 98 12.10 10.14 5.16
C ALA A 98 13.47 10.75 5.47
N ARG A 99 14.28 10.06 6.27
CA ARG A 99 15.64 10.50 6.67
C ARG A 99 16.75 9.72 5.98
N THR A 100 16.40 8.64 5.29
CA THR A 100 17.30 7.78 4.56
C THR A 100 16.75 7.48 3.17
N VAL A 101 17.61 6.95 2.30
CA VAL A 101 17.22 6.45 0.98
C VAL A 101 16.16 5.33 1.10
N VAL A 102 16.23 4.50 2.14
CA VAL A 102 15.24 3.42 2.37
C VAL A 102 13.86 4.01 2.65
N GLY A 103 13.75 5.00 3.54
CA GLY A 103 12.47 5.68 3.79
C GLY A 103 11.97 6.45 2.57
N LEU A 104 12.87 7.02 1.75
CA LEU A 104 12.49 7.63 0.48
C LEU A 104 11.90 6.59 -0.48
N GLY A 105 12.47 5.39 -0.53
CA GLY A 105 11.96 4.26 -1.31
C GLY A 105 10.53 3.86 -0.92
N VAL A 106 10.22 3.84 0.39
CA VAL A 106 8.85 3.59 0.87
C VAL A 106 7.87 4.65 0.34
N LYS A 107 8.23 5.93 0.43
CA LYS A 107 7.38 7.02 -0.08
C LYS A 107 7.23 6.96 -1.59
N ALA A 108 8.31 6.66 -2.32
CA ALA A 108 8.28 6.54 -3.77
C ALA A 108 7.37 5.40 -4.23
N ARG A 109 7.44 4.24 -3.57
CA ARG A 109 6.54 3.12 -3.83
C ARG A 109 5.08 3.46 -3.51
N HIS A 110 4.81 4.10 -2.38
CA HIS A 110 3.46 4.57 -2.05
C HIS A 110 2.94 5.56 -3.10
N ALA A 111 3.76 6.51 -3.56
CA ALA A 111 3.41 7.43 -4.63
C ALA A 111 3.10 6.71 -5.94
N ALA A 112 3.86 5.67 -6.29
CA ALA A 112 3.59 4.84 -7.47
C ALA A 112 2.23 4.14 -7.39
N HIS A 113 1.83 3.68 -6.20
CA HIS A 113 0.53 3.06 -5.99
C HIS A 113 -0.62 4.07 -6.18
N VAL A 114 -0.52 5.23 -5.55
CA VAL A 114 -1.54 6.30 -5.64
C VAL A 114 -1.63 6.84 -7.08
N LEU A 115 -0.50 6.94 -7.78
CA LEU A 115 -0.39 7.39 -9.16
C LEU A 115 -0.29 6.23 -10.15
N SER A 116 -0.95 5.10 -9.86
CA SER A 116 -0.85 3.88 -10.68
C SER A 116 -1.22 4.09 -12.15
N ASN A 117 -2.06 5.09 -12.45
CA ASN A 117 -2.40 5.50 -13.81
C ASN A 117 -1.20 6.04 -14.62
N TYR A 118 -0.06 6.37 -13.99
CA TYR A 118 1.16 6.73 -14.71
C TYR A 118 1.91 5.50 -15.26
N TRP A 119 1.57 4.31 -14.81
CA TRP A 119 2.12 3.03 -15.30
C TRP A 119 1.17 2.26 -16.22
N THR A 120 -0.07 2.72 -16.42
CA THR A 120 -1.04 2.06 -17.32
C THR A 120 -0.73 2.28 -18.81
N ASP A 121 -0.08 3.39 -19.14
CA ASP A 121 0.30 3.74 -20.52
C ASP A 121 1.82 3.62 -20.75
N VAL A 122 2.19 3.56 -22.03
CA VAL A 122 3.60 3.69 -22.43
C VAL A 122 4.11 5.11 -22.13
N PRO A 123 5.37 5.29 -21.68
CA PRO A 123 5.88 6.58 -21.22
C PRO A 123 5.71 7.74 -22.22
N GLU A 124 5.75 7.45 -23.52
CA GLU A 124 5.63 8.44 -24.61
C GLU A 124 4.22 9.04 -24.71
N ARG A 125 3.20 8.34 -24.19
CA ARG A 125 1.80 8.80 -24.16
C ARG A 125 1.47 9.62 -22.94
N LEU A 126 2.29 9.56 -21.90
CA LEU A 126 2.16 10.42 -20.73
C LEU A 126 2.48 11.86 -21.11
N ASP A 127 1.74 12.80 -20.53
CA ASP A 127 2.14 14.20 -20.55
C ASP A 127 3.49 14.41 -19.85
N TRP A 128 4.05 15.59 -20.03
CA TRP A 128 5.39 15.91 -19.52
C TRP A 128 5.46 15.79 -17.99
N ASP A 129 4.42 16.20 -17.28
CA ASP A 129 4.39 16.22 -15.82
C ASP A 129 4.32 14.80 -15.25
N ALA A 130 3.41 13.97 -15.77
CA ALA A 130 3.28 12.57 -15.40
C ALA A 130 4.56 11.79 -15.71
N ARG A 131 5.20 12.03 -16.85
CA ARG A 131 6.48 11.41 -17.20
C ARG A 131 7.60 11.84 -16.25
N THR A 132 7.65 13.11 -15.89
CA THR A 132 8.64 13.64 -14.93
C THR A 132 8.47 13.01 -13.56
N VAL A 133 7.24 12.93 -13.05
CA VAL A 133 6.93 12.31 -11.76
C VAL A 133 7.26 10.82 -11.78
N ARG A 134 6.85 10.10 -12.83
CA ARG A 134 7.18 8.68 -13.02
C ARG A 134 8.70 8.44 -12.97
N HIS A 135 9.48 9.21 -13.74
CA HIS A 135 10.93 9.08 -13.74
C HIS A 135 11.57 9.36 -12.39
N LEU A 136 11.07 10.36 -11.65
CA LEU A 136 11.55 10.66 -10.31
C LEU A 136 11.29 9.48 -9.35
N ILE A 137 10.08 8.91 -9.40
CA ILE A 137 9.69 7.76 -8.58
C ILE A 137 10.54 6.53 -8.92
N GLU A 138 10.67 6.18 -10.20
CA GLU A 138 11.49 5.05 -10.66
C GLU A 138 12.94 5.21 -10.20
N SER A 139 13.50 6.42 -10.29
CA SER A 139 14.85 6.72 -9.85
C SER A 139 15.01 6.58 -8.33
N ALA A 140 14.06 7.08 -7.56
CA ALA A 140 14.08 6.97 -6.09
C ALA A 140 13.96 5.51 -5.64
N CYS A 141 13.07 4.74 -6.26
CA CYS A 141 12.92 3.30 -5.99
C CYS A 141 14.19 2.53 -6.35
N SER A 142 14.78 2.80 -7.52
CA SER A 142 16.04 2.17 -7.97
C SER A 142 17.19 2.43 -7.00
N VAL A 143 17.40 3.69 -6.60
CA VAL A 143 18.44 4.06 -5.62
C VAL A 143 18.19 3.41 -4.26
N ALA A 144 16.93 3.19 -3.89
CA ALA A 144 16.55 2.51 -2.66
C ALA A 144 16.60 0.97 -2.72
N GLY A 145 16.86 0.38 -3.89
CA GLY A 145 16.79 -1.08 -4.07
C GLY A 145 15.37 -1.63 -3.90
N VAL A 146 14.37 -0.81 -4.22
CA VAL A 146 12.94 -1.08 -4.03
C VAL A 146 12.34 -1.35 -5.41
N GLU A 147 11.76 -2.53 -5.61
CA GLU A 147 11.05 -2.84 -6.86
C GLU A 147 9.67 -2.17 -6.89
N LEU A 148 9.28 -1.72 -8.08
CA LEU A 148 7.92 -1.26 -8.41
C LEU A 148 7.21 -2.44 -9.08
N SER A 149 6.20 -2.98 -8.40
CA SER A 149 5.35 -4.08 -8.88
C SER A 149 4.10 -3.56 -9.57
#